data_AF-A0A947CJP7-F1
#
_entry.id   AF-A0A947CJP7-F1
#
_cell.length_a   1.000
_cell.length_b   1.000
_cell.length_c   1.000
_cell.angle_alpha   90.00
_cell.angle_beta   90.00
_cell.angle_gamma   90.00
#
_symmetry.space_group_name_H-M   'P 1'
#
loop_
_entity.id
_entity.type
_entity.pdbx_description
1 polymer ?
#
loop_
_entity_poly.entity_id
_entity_poly.type
_entity_poly.pdbx_seq_one_letter_code
_entity_poly.pdbx_strand_id
1 'polypeptide(L)'
;TIPVRSDGGGEPTPLPAFSRVGLYAVRDALPPGNQIAVSGLSEVESDTRPRRSLQVNAVRVAAGAADRAAPRGLWPWLVGLALVLLIAEWLLYCRRLRE
;
A
#
# COMPACT_ATOMS: atom_id res chain seq x y z
N THR A 1 -14.38 -18.80 6.89
CA THR A 1 -13.63 -20.05 6.66
C THR A 1 -13.32 -20.15 5.18
N ILE A 2 -12.04 -20.26 4.82
CA ILE A 2 -11.61 -20.33 3.41
C ILE A 2 -11.31 -21.79 3.08
N PRO A 3 -11.95 -22.39 2.06
CA PRO A 3 -11.64 -23.76 1.66
C PRO A 3 -10.29 -23.78 0.94
N VAL A 4 -9.31 -24.49 1.49
CA VAL A 4 -8.04 -24.76 0.80
C VAL A 4 -8.09 -26.21 0.30
N ARG A 5 -7.87 -26.39 -1.01
CA ARG A 5 -7.78 -27.71 -1.63
C ARG A 5 -6.32 -28.14 -1.65
N SER A 6 -5.99 -29.21 -0.94
CA SER A 6 -4.68 -29.87 -1.08
C SER A 6 -4.70 -30.73 -2.35
N ASP A 7 -3.59 -30.71 -3.09
CA ASP A 7 -3.46 -31.43 -4.37
C ASP A 7 -3.36 -32.97 -4.19
N GLY A 8 -3.32 -33.43 -2.93
CA GLY A 8 -3.25 -34.84 -2.56
C GLY A 8 -4.52 -35.32 -1.88
N GLY A 9 -5.62 -35.48 -2.63
CA GLY A 9 -6.77 -36.37 -2.34
C GLY A 9 -7.48 -36.32 -0.98
N GLY A 10 -7.09 -35.45 -0.06
CA GLY A 10 -7.59 -35.37 1.31
C GLY A 10 -8.87 -34.54 1.41
N GLU A 11 -9.63 -34.76 2.49
CA GLU A 11 -10.80 -33.94 2.82
C GLU A 11 -10.37 -32.47 3.01
N PRO A 12 -11.12 -31.49 2.46
CA PRO A 12 -10.79 -30.08 2.62
C PRO A 12 -10.93 -29.66 4.08
N THR A 13 -9.80 -29.44 4.76
CA THR A 13 -9.77 -28.94 6.14
C THR A 13 -10.04 -27.44 6.16
N PRO A 14 -11.07 -26.96 6.88
CA PRO A 14 -11.36 -25.54 6.99
C PRO A 14 -10.26 -24.80 7.77
N LEU A 15 -9.63 -23.81 7.15
CA LEU A 15 -8.70 -22.91 7.85
C LEU A 15 -9.46 -21.78 8.57
N PRO A 16 -9.01 -21.38 9.78
CA PRO A 16 -9.57 -20.23 10.48
C PRO A 16 -9.33 -18.94 9.68
N ALA A 17 -10.12 -17.91 9.95
CA ALA A 17 -9.89 -16.60 9.34
C ALA A 17 -8.56 -16.01 9.81
N PHE A 18 -7.73 -15.54 8.88
CA PHE A 18 -6.48 -14.85 9.18
C PHE A 18 -6.75 -13.38 9.48
N SER A 19 -6.20 -12.87 10.58
CA SER A 19 -6.34 -11.47 11.01
C SER A 19 -5.15 -10.58 10.64
N ARG A 20 -4.11 -11.17 10.03
CA ARG A 20 -2.88 -10.48 9.62
C ARG A 20 -2.46 -10.94 8.23
N VAL A 21 -1.84 -10.02 7.50
CA VAL A 21 -1.24 -10.28 6.19
C VAL A 21 0.16 -10.89 6.38
N GLY A 22 0.56 -11.80 5.49
CA GLY A 22 1.89 -12.42 5.56
C GLY A 22 2.00 -13.80 4.92
N LEU A 23 3.18 -14.41 5.04
CA LEU A 23 3.45 -15.78 4.64
C LEU A 23 3.31 -16.70 5.86
N TYR A 24 2.47 -17.73 5.73
CA TYR A 24 2.20 -18.71 6.77
C TYR A 24 2.74 -20.07 6.36
N ALA A 25 3.50 -20.70 7.25
CA ALA A 25 3.93 -22.08 7.07
C ALA A 25 2.83 -23.02 7.57
N VAL A 26 2.45 -23.99 6.74
CA VAL A 26 1.57 -25.08 7.12
C VAL A 26 2.45 -26.20 7.65
N ARG A 27 2.34 -26.48 8.94
CA ARG A 27 2.99 -27.65 9.54
C ARG A 27 2.42 -28.92 8.91
N ASP A 28 3.29 -29.90 8.71
CA ASP A 28 2.95 -31.23 8.15
C ASP A 28 2.50 -31.24 6.68
N ALA A 29 2.61 -30.11 5.97
CA ALA A 29 2.44 -30.05 4.52
C ALA A 29 3.77 -30.26 3.78
N LEU A 30 3.73 -30.96 2.65
CA LEU A 30 4.91 -31.20 1.81
C LEU A 30 5.17 -29.99 0.89
N PRO A 31 6.42 -29.56 0.67
CA PRO A 31 6.74 -28.54 -0.32
C PRO A 31 6.24 -28.92 -1.72
N PRO A 32 5.77 -27.95 -2.53
CA PRO A 32 5.71 -26.50 -2.26
C PRO A 32 4.47 -26.04 -1.48
N GLY A 33 3.53 -26.94 -1.14
CA GLY A 33 2.26 -26.62 -0.48
C GLY A 33 2.37 -26.29 1.02
N ASN A 34 3.58 -26.15 1.54
CA ASN A 34 3.84 -25.82 2.95
C ASN A 34 3.83 -24.33 3.25
N GLN A 35 3.58 -23.47 2.26
CA GLN A 35 3.52 -22.02 2.42
C GLN A 35 2.25 -21.45 1.80
N ILE A 36 1.58 -20.58 2.55
CA ILE A 36 0.38 -19.85 2.12
C ILE A 36 0.64 -18.35 2.25
N ALA A 37 0.42 -17.61 1.17
CA ALA A 37 0.43 -16.16 1.20
C ALA A 37 -0.98 -15.63 1.49
N VAL A 38 -1.11 -14.86 2.57
CA VAL A 38 -2.36 -14.20 2.95
C VAL A 38 -2.24 -12.71 2.62
N SER A 39 -3.04 -12.27 1.65
CA SER A 39 -3.20 -10.87 1.31
C SER A 39 -4.41 -10.28 2.03
N GLY A 40 -4.28 -9.05 2.51
CA GLY A 40 -5.39 -8.27 3.07
C GLY A 40 -6.14 -7.45 2.02
N LEU A 41 -5.65 -7.46 0.78
CA LEU A 41 -6.29 -6.79 -0.34
C LEU A 41 -7.55 -7.56 -0.74
N SER A 42 -8.59 -6.82 -1.10
CA SER A 42 -9.75 -7.41 -1.78
C SER A 42 -9.36 -7.93 -3.18
N GLU A 43 -10.13 -8.87 -3.74
CA GLU A 43 -9.91 -9.36 -5.11
C GLU A 43 -9.91 -8.23 -6.15
N VAL A 44 -10.70 -7.18 -5.91
CA VAL A 44 -10.77 -6.00 -6.76
C VAL A 44 -9.49 -5.17 -6.68
N GLU A 45 -8.91 -5.02 -5.49
CA GLU A 45 -7.71 -4.23 -5.26
C GLU A 45 -6.45 -4.95 -5.74
N SER A 46 -6.41 -6.27 -5.63
CA SER A 46 -5.31 -7.10 -6.12
C SER A 46 -5.33 -7.32 -7.63
N ASP A 47 -6.38 -6.89 -8.34
CA ASP A 47 -6.48 -7.08 -9.79
C ASP A 47 -5.71 -6.01 -10.56
N THR A 48 -4.43 -6.31 -10.84
CA THR A 48 -3.53 -5.45 -11.61
C THR A 48 -3.74 -5.52 -13.13
N ARG A 49 -4.79 -6.20 -13.62
CA ARG A 49 -5.05 -6.25 -15.07
C ARG A 49 -5.40 -4.85 -15.60
N PRO A 50 -4.89 -4.44 -16.78
CA PRO A 50 -5.22 -3.15 -17.37
C PRO A 50 -6.74 -3.06 -17.64
N ARG A 51 -7.42 -2.09 -17.03
CA ARG A 51 -8.84 -1.85 -17.23
C ARG A 51 -9.04 -0.52 -17.97
N ARG A 52 -9.93 -0.51 -18.96
CA ARG A 52 -10.27 0.72 -19.72
C ARG A 52 -11.00 1.76 -18.88
N SER A 53 -11.58 1.36 -17.75
CA SER A 53 -12.22 2.26 -16.79
C SER A 53 -12.11 1.66 -15.40
N LEU A 54 -11.81 2.48 -14.41
CA LEU A 54 -11.77 2.09 -13.01
C LEU A 54 -12.56 3.13 -12.21
N GLN A 55 -13.50 2.64 -11.40
CA GLN A 55 -14.24 3.52 -10.49
C GLN A 55 -13.42 3.63 -9.21
N VAL A 56 -12.69 4.75 -9.08
CA VAL A 56 -11.93 5.06 -7.86
C VAL A 56 -12.80 5.98 -7.03
N ASN A 57 -13.32 5.48 -5.91
CA ASN A 57 -14.32 6.19 -5.10
C ASN A 57 -15.58 6.55 -5.94
N ALA A 58 -16.09 7.78 -5.86
CA ALA A 58 -17.27 8.23 -6.63
C ALA A 58 -16.94 8.71 -8.06
N VAL A 59 -15.67 8.67 -8.47
CA VAL A 59 -15.24 9.25 -9.76
C VAL A 59 -14.89 8.13 -10.74
N ARG A 60 -15.60 8.10 -11.87
CA ARG A 60 -15.28 7.21 -13.00
C ARG A 60 -14.04 7.75 -13.72
N VAL A 61 -12.91 7.07 -13.55
CA VAL A 61 -11.68 7.40 -14.29
C VAL A 61 -11.64 6.53 -15.54
N ALA A 62 -11.81 7.16 -16.70
CA ALA A 62 -11.61 6.51 -17.99
C ALA A 62 -10.11 6.51 -18.31
N ALA A 63 -9.59 5.40 -18.83
CA ALA A 63 -8.25 5.35 -19.39
C ALA A 63 -8.23 6.21 -20.67
N GLY A 64 -7.77 7.44 -20.53
CA GLY A 64 -7.59 8.42 -21.60
C GLY A 64 -6.27 9.15 -21.36
N ALA A 65 -5.64 9.61 -22.45
CA ALA A 65 -4.33 10.25 -22.47
C ALA A 65 -4.07 11.08 -21.20
N ALA A 66 -2.93 10.82 -20.55
CA ALA A 66 -2.46 11.46 -19.34
C ALA A 66 -2.09 12.94 -19.58
N ASP A 67 -3.02 13.72 -20.13
CA ASP A 67 -2.84 15.10 -20.55
C ASP A 67 -3.38 16.10 -19.52
N ARG A 68 -3.93 15.60 -18.42
CA ARG A 68 -4.08 16.42 -17.21
C ARG A 68 -2.71 16.45 -16.55
N ALA A 69 -1.98 17.54 -16.82
CA ALA A 69 -0.79 17.94 -16.06
C ALA A 69 -0.99 17.54 -14.59
N ALA A 70 -0.17 16.60 -14.12
CA ALA A 70 -0.27 16.10 -12.77
C ALA A 70 -0.32 17.30 -11.83
N PRO A 71 -1.32 17.39 -10.91
CA PRO A 71 -1.41 18.51 -9.98
C PRO A 71 -0.06 18.64 -9.28
N ARG A 72 0.65 19.74 -9.53
CA ARG A 72 1.91 20.02 -8.83
C ARG A 72 1.57 20.04 -7.34
N GLY A 73 2.12 19.08 -6.59
CA GLY A 73 1.82 18.95 -5.18
C GLY A 73 2.25 20.19 -4.41
N LEU A 74 1.50 20.57 -3.38
CA LEU A 74 1.82 21.70 -2.50
C LEU A 74 3.09 21.44 -1.65
N TRP A 75 3.56 20.20 -1.59
CA TRP A 75 4.65 19.76 -0.74
C TRP A 75 5.99 20.53 -0.91
N PRO A 76 6.45 20.94 -2.11
CA PRO A 76 7.70 21.68 -2.24
C PRO A 76 7.62 23.06 -1.58
N TRP A 77 6.44 23.68 -1.60
CA TRP A 77 6.20 24.97 -0.96
C TRP A 77 6.23 24.86 0.57
N LEU A 78 5.67 23.78 1.12
CA LEU A 78 5.72 23.50 2.56
C LEU A 78 7.17 23.27 3.03
N VAL A 79 7.94 22.49 2.27
CA VAL A 79 9.38 22.27 2.56
C VAL A 79 10.16 23.58 2.48
N GLY A 80 9.89 24.40 1.45
CA GLY A 80 10.51 25.72 1.31
C GLY A 80 10.21 26.64 2.49
N LEU A 81 8.95 26.71 2.93
CA LEU A 81 8.54 27.52 4.08
C LEU A 81 9.22 27.07 5.38
N ALA A 82 9.26 25.75 5.61
CA ALA A 82 9.93 25.19 6.78
C ALA A 82 11.44 25.53 6.80
N LEU A 83 12.11 25.48 5.64
CA LEU A 83 13.53 25.84 5.53
C LEU A 83 13.77 27.33 5.83
N VAL A 84 12.90 28.22 5.32
CA VAL A 84 12.98 29.67 5.59
C VAL A 84 12.81 29.95 7.07
N LEU A 85 11.83 29.32 7.73
CA LEU A 85 11.61 29.46 9.17
C LEU A 85 12.81 28.98 9.98
N LEU A 86 13.39 27.83 9.62
CA LEU A 86 14.57 27.28 10.28
C LEU A 86 15.77 28.22 10.17
N ILE A 87 16.03 28.79 8.98
CA ILE A 87 17.11 29.77 8.79
C ILE A 87 16.83 31.04 9.61
N ALA A 88 15.59 31.53 9.61
CA ALA A 88 15.22 32.72 10.39
C ALA A 88 15.42 32.50 11.89
N GLU A 89 14.99 31.37 12.42
CA GLU A 89 15.19 30.98 13.82
C GLU A 89 16.68 30.91 14.16
N TRP A 90 17.47 30.26 13.30
CA TRP A 90 18.91 30.17 13.48
C TRP A 90 19.59 31.55 13.52
N LEU A 91 19.23 32.44 12.61
CA LEU A 91 19.77 33.80 12.57
C LEU A 91 19.39 34.59 13.84
N LEU A 92 18.15 34.48 14.30
CA LEU A 92 17.71 35.12 15.54
C LEU A 92 18.48 34.57 16.76
N TYR A 93 18.68 33.25 16.82
CA TYR A 93 19.48 32.62 17.86
C TYR A 93 20.93 33.13 17.87
N CYS A 94 21.59 33.14 16.70
CA CYS A 94 22.96 33.66 16.59
C CYS A 94 23.07 35.14 16.97
N ARG A 95 22.07 35.96 16.62
CA ARG A 95 22.04 37.38 17.02
C ARG A 95 21.90 37.52 18.53
N ARG A 96 20.99 36.76 19.13
CA ARG A 96 20.76 36.76 20.59
C ARG A 96 21.97 36.26 21.38
N LEU A 97 22.77 35.36 20.83
CA LEU A 97 23.98 34.86 21.49
C LEU A 97 25.15 35.85 21.42
N ARG A 98 25.12 36.79 20.47
CA ARG A 98 26.20 37.76 20.24
C ARG A 98 26.03 39.07 21.02
N GLU A 99 24.80 39.38 21.45
CA GLU A 99 24.48 40.46 22.40
C GLU A 99 24.63 39.96 23.84
#